data_AF-A0A7V5BI97-F1
#
_entry.id   AF-A0A7V5BI97-F1
#
_cell.length_a   1.000
_cell.length_b   1.000
_cell.length_c   1.000
_cell.angle_alpha   90.00
_cell.angle_beta   90.00
_cell.angle_gamma   90.00
#
_symmetry.space_group_name_H-M   'P 1'
#
loop_
_entity.id
_entity.type
_entity.pdbx_description
1 polymer ?
#
loop_
_entity_poly.entity_id
_entity_poly.type
_entity_poly.pdbx_seq_one_letter_code
_entity_poly.pdbx_strand_id
1 'polypeptide(L)' 'MEKAWLEGIIDFRKPISCQLYPIRVTKAKNGLEFLNYDQWDICGSACANGKKKDIRAYEFLKAPLIRKYGQGFYDELAAA' A
#
# COMPACT_ATOMS: atom_id res chain seq x y z
N MET A 1 11.62 -6.92 -10.85
CA MET A 1 10.31 -6.68 -11.49
C MET A 1 9.85 -5.23 -11.33
N GLU A 2 9.40 -4.76 -10.16
CA GLU A 2 8.95 -3.34 -10.05
C GLU A 2 10.04 -2.34 -10.46
N LYS A 3 11.26 -2.51 -9.93
CA LYS A 3 12.40 -1.68 -10.30
C LYS A 3 12.70 -1.74 -11.80
N ALA A 4 12.63 -2.93 -12.40
CA ALA A 4 12.84 -3.12 -13.84
C ALA A 4 11.75 -2.44 -14.69
N TRP A 5 10.50 -2.39 -14.21
CA TRP A 5 9.43 -1.64 -14.86
C TRP A 5 9.66 -0.13 -14.75
N LEU A 6 10.08 0.35 -13.57
CA LEU A 6 10.45 1.76 -13.37
C LEU A 6 11.63 2.19 -14.26
N GLU A 7 12.53 1.25 -14.56
CA GLU A 7 13.69 1.44 -15.46
C GLU A 7 13.34 1.20 -16.94
N GLY A 8 12.09 0.88 -17.29
CA GLY A 8 11.65 0.65 -18.67
C GLY A 8 12.19 -0.64 -19.30
N ILE A 9 12.74 -1.56 -18.51
CA ILE A 9 13.33 -2.82 -18.96
C ILE A 9 12.24 -3.85 -19.28
N ILE A 10 11.08 -3.75 -18.61
CA ILE A 10 9.93 -4.63 -18.82
C ILE A 10 8.63 -3.81 -18.87
N ASP A 11 7.65 -4.26 -19.66
CA ASP A 11 6.32 -3.62 -19.73
C ASP A 11 5.38 -4.05 -18.59
N PHE A 12 5.77 -5.09 -17.85
CA PHE A 12 4.97 -5.61 -16.74
C PHE A 12 5.19 -4.82 -15.46
N ARG A 13 4.19 -3.99 -15.09
CA ARG A 13 4.12 -3.37 -13.77
C ARG A 13 3.58 -4.34 -12.74
N LYS A 14 4.06 -4.29 -11.50
CA LYS A 14 3.48 -5.11 -10.42
C LYS A 14 1.97 -4.87 -10.28
N PRO A 15 1.21 -5.95 -9.96
CA PRO A 15 -0.21 -5.83 -9.68
C PRO A 15 -0.44 -5.00 -8.41
N ILE A 16 -1.57 -4.30 -8.39
CA ILE A 16 -1.92 -3.37 -7.30
C ILE A 16 -1.91 -4.06 -5.92
N SER A 17 -2.31 -5.34 -5.87
CA SER A 17 -2.32 -6.15 -4.66
C SER A 17 -0.93 -6.38 -4.06
N CYS A 18 0.11 -6.46 -4.91
CA CYS A 18 1.48 -6.63 -4.45
C CYS A 18 2.08 -5.30 -3.99
N GLN A 19 1.66 -4.19 -4.59
CA GLN A 19 2.11 -2.85 -4.19
C GLN A 19 1.45 -2.37 -2.89
N LEU A 20 0.22 -2.81 -2.62
CA LEU A 20 -0.51 -2.44 -1.41
C LEU A 20 -0.04 -3.17 -0.14
N TYR A 21 0.78 -4.21 -0.26
CA TYR A 21 1.28 -4.95 0.91
C TYR A 21 2.08 -4.00 1.84
N PRO A 22 1.79 -3.96 3.16
CA PRO A 22 1.08 -4.96 3.96
C PRO A 22 -0.46 -4.86 4.03
N ILE A 23 -1.11 -3.93 3.32
CA ILE A 23 -2.58 -3.84 3.30
C ILE A 23 -3.17 -4.86 2.31
N ARG A 24 -4.11 -5.66 2.79
CA ARG A 24 -4.94 -6.61 2.03
C ARG A 24 -6.34 -6.06 1.89
N VAL A 25 -6.90 -6.17 0.68
CA VAL A 25 -8.27 -5.70 0.41
C VAL A 25 -9.22 -6.88 0.37
N THR A 26 -10.22 -6.86 1.24
CA THR A 26 -11.31 -7.84 1.27
C THR A 26 -12.60 -7.16 0.80
N LYS A 27 -13.26 -7.74 -0.21
CA LYS A 27 -14.53 -7.20 -0.73
C LYS A 27 -15.71 -7.79 0.03
N ALA A 28 -16.58 -6.93 0.55
CA ALA A 28 -17.84 -7.35 1.15
C ALA A 28 -18.95 -7.44 0.10
N LYS A 29 -20.00 -8.19 0.43
CA LYS A 29 -21.14 -8.45 -0.47
C LYS A 29 -21.96 -7.19 -0.81
N ASN A 30 -21.88 -6.15 0.02
CA ASN A 30 -22.58 -4.87 -0.18
C ASN A 30 -21.76 -3.86 -1.00
N GLY A 31 -20.64 -4.27 -1.62
CA GLY A 31 -19.79 -3.38 -2.40
C GLY A 31 -18.75 -2.60 -1.60
N LEU A 32 -18.70 -2.77 -0.27
CA LEU A 32 -17.64 -2.18 0.55
C LEU A 32 -16.33 -2.94 0.40
N GLU A 33 -15.22 -2.20 0.47
CA GLU A 33 -13.87 -2.77 0.54
C GLU A 33 -13.27 -2.54 1.93
N PHE A 34 -12.83 -3.61 2.58
CA PHE A 34 -12.10 -3.55 3.84
C PHE A 34 -10.60 -3.59 3.59
N LEU A 35 -9.90 -2.57 4.07
CA LEU A 35 -8.45 -2.45 4.05
C LEU A 35 -7.89 -3.03 5.35
N ASN A 36 -7.37 -4.25 5.30
CA ASN A 36 -6.85 -4.96 6.47
C ASN A 36 -5.32 -4.91 6.46
N TYR A 37 -4.72 -4.48 7.58
CA TYR A 37 -3.28 -4.55 7.75
C TYR A 37 -2.86 -5.98 8.10
N ASP A 38 -2.07 -6.60 7.23
CA ASP A 38 -1.58 -7.98 7.37
C ASP A 38 -0.26 -7.98 8.16
N GLN A 39 -0.31 -8.43 9.41
CA GLN A 39 0.83 -8.42 10.33
C GLN A 39 1.38 -9.84 10.50
N TRP A 40 2.66 -10.03 10.18
CA TRP A 40 3.37 -11.30 10.32
C TRP A 40 4.52 -11.16 11.32
N ASP A 41 5.02 -12.25 11.90
CA ASP A 41 6.11 -12.18 12.89
C ASP A 41 7.38 -11.52 12.35
N ILE A 42 7.63 -11.64 11.05
CA ILE A 42 8.77 -11.03 10.36
C ILE A 42 8.65 -9.51 10.17
N CYS A 43 7.49 -8.91 10.46
CA CYS A 43 7.25 -7.48 10.25
C CYS A 43 8.04 -6.58 11.22
N GLY A 44 8.58 -7.14 12.31
CA GLY A 44 9.24 -6.38 13.39
C GLY A 44 10.32 -5.41 12.88
N SER A 45 11.17 -5.86 11.95
CA SER A 45 12.22 -5.03 11.35
C SER A 45 11.67 -3.85 10.54
N ALA A 46 10.59 -4.07 9.78
CA ALA A 46 9.96 -3.03 8.98
C ALA A 46 9.24 -2.01 9.88
N CYS A 47 8.51 -2.48 10.89
CA CYS A 47 7.82 -1.62 11.85
C CYS A 47 8.80 -0.78 12.68
N ALA A 48 9.92 -1.37 13.11
CA ALA A 48 10.97 -0.64 13.81
C ALA A 48 11.59 0.47 12.94
N ASN A 49 11.81 0.20 11.65
CA ASN A 49 12.32 1.19 10.71
C ASN A 49 11.29 2.31 10.44
N GLY A 50 10.03 1.95 10.23
CA GLY A 50 8.94 2.92 10.09
C GLY A 50 8.84 3.86 11.29
N LYS A 51 8.89 3.30 12.51
CA LYS A 51 8.88 4.07 13.75
C LYS A 51 10.10 5.00 13.89
N LYS A 52 11.29 4.54 13.49
CA LYS A 52 12.52 5.38 13.50
C LYS A 52 12.43 6.56 12.53
N LYS A 53 11.75 6.38 11.40
CA LYS A 53 11.57 7.41 10.37
C LYS A 53 10.31 8.25 10.56
N ASP A 54 9.52 7.95 11.59
CA ASP A 54 8.21 8.53 11.86
C ASP A 54 7.25 8.45 10.66
N ILE A 55 7.29 7.33 9.92
CA ILE A 55 6.46 7.10 8.73
C ILE A 55 5.29 6.20 9.10
N ARG A 56 4.07 6.64 8.81
CA ARG A 56 2.84 5.85 8.99
C ARG A 56 2.61 4.92 7.80
N ALA A 57 1.88 3.82 8.02
CA ALA A 57 1.65 2.80 7.01
C ALA A 57 0.95 3.34 5.74
N TYR A 58 -0.01 4.26 5.89
CA TYR A 58 -0.70 4.86 4.75
C TYR A 58 0.22 5.79 3.93
N GLU A 59 1.19 6.45 4.57
CA GLU A 59 2.17 7.30 3.89
C GLU A 59 3.12 6.46 3.05
N PHE A 60 3.60 5.33 3.60
CA PHE A 60 4.38 4.36 2.85
C PHE A 60 3.63 3.83 1.63
N LEU A 61 2.31 3.67 1.74
CA LEU A 61 1.43 3.15 0.68
C LEU A 61 0.77 4.25 -0.17
N LYS A 62 1.26 5.50 -0.13
CA LYS A 62 0.70 6.63 -0.87
C LYS A 62 0.50 6.33 -2.36
N ALA A 63 1.57 5.94 -3.05
CA ALA A 63 1.52 5.67 -4.50
C ALA A 63 0.51 4.57 -4.89
N PRO A 64 0.50 3.38 -4.25
CA PRO A 64 -0.48 2.36 -4.58
C PRO A 64 -1.92 2.70 -4.13
N LEU A 65 -2.10 3.44 -3.02
CA LEU A 65 -3.43 3.91 -2.61
C LEU A 65 -4.01 4.90 -3.62
N ILE A 66 -3.23 5.88 -4.06
CA ILE A 66 -3.65 6.84 -5.09
C ILE A 66 -3.93 6.13 -6.41
N ARG A 67 -3.09 5.15 -6.80
CA ARG A 67 -3.30 4.37 -8.03
C ARG A 67 -4.61 3.58 -8.00
N LYS A 68 -5.05 3.09 -6.84
CA LYS A 68 -6.27 2.27 -6.71
C LYS A 68 -7.52 3.11 -6.49
N TYR A 69 -7.47 4.08 -5.58
CA TYR A 69 -8.63 4.82 -5.07
C TYR A 69 -8.68 6.28 -5.52
N GLY A 70 -7.60 6.78 -6.13
CA GLY A 70 -7.48 8.17 -6.53
C GLY A 70 -6.89 9.07 -5.44
N GLN A 71 -6.59 10.31 -5.84
CA GLN A 71 -5.98 11.30 -4.95
C GLN A 71 -6.91 11.74 -3.83
N GLY A 72 -8.20 11.98 -4.12
CA GLY A 72 -9.17 12.44 -3.12
C GLY A 72 -9.30 11.49 -1.92
N PHE A 73 -9.34 10.19 -2.17
CA PHE A 73 -9.37 9.18 -1.10
C PHE A 73 -8.12 9.25 -0.19
N TYR A 74 -6.94 9.45 -0.79
CA TYR A 74 -5.71 9.56 0.00
C TYR A 74 -5.68 10.83 0.84
N ASP A 75 -6.18 11.94 0.30
CA ASP A 75 -6.22 13.22 1.01
C ASP A 75 -7.20 13.17 2.19
N GLU A 76 -8.37 12.53 2.01
CA GLU A 76 -9.32 12.25 3.11
C GLU A 76 -8.69 11.36 4.19
N LEU A 77 -7.97 10.31 3.79
CA LEU A 77 -7.27 9.42 4.72
C LEU A 77 -6.15 10.14 5.49
N ALA A 78 -5.47 11.10 4.86
CA ALA A 78 -4.39 11.86 5.46
C ALA A 78 -4.88 13.01 6.36
N ALA A 79 -6.11 13.48 6.16
CA ALA A 79 -6.75 14.53 6.97
C ALA A 79 -7.41 14.00 8.25
N ALA A 80 -7.59 12.68 8.37
CA ALA A 80 -8.12 11.99 9.55
C ALA A 80 -7.07 11.83 10.67
#